data_AF-D7CCP2-F1
#
_entry.id   AF-D7CCP2-F1
#
_cell.length_a   1.000
_cell.length_b   1.000
_cell.length_c   1.000
_cell.angle_alpha   90.00
_cell.angle_beta   90.00
_cell.angle_gamma   90.00
#
_symmetry.space_group_name_H-M   'P 1'
#
loop_
_entity.id
_entity.type
_entity.pdbx_description
1 polymer ?
#
loop_
_entity_poly.entity_id
_entity_poly.type
_entity_poly.pdbx_seq_one_letter_code
_entity_poly.pdbx_strand_id
1 'polypeptide(L)'
;MLLAASGSAGRPVWRRHRATAEKALAASWPGDRAGRYPAALLLWLMRNASETDPGGAFALVSSQRDCPEPWARAVAWYVTGFGALGEGDTEAAERAMATAVEGFRALGDRWGTALALDVLAGLAGGRGDRARAIALTDEALALTGELGALEDSADLLVNRGDQLDDPAAARADYASAVGQVHMDSWTRGRTALIGDAAYCPSSLSGMGSGLALVGAYVLAGELAAAHGDHRVAYARYEEEMREYATGCQKMGDGVAKLMVPRNRTLAALLNGYYRLIPYLPGKNMATKIARKTAENITLRDYHVLARR
;
A
#
# COMPACT_ATOMS: atom_id res chain seq x y z
N MET A 1 10.48 -2.81 -1.07
CA MET A 1 10.26 -2.71 -2.53
C MET A 1 11.52 -2.34 -3.32
N LEU A 2 12.16 -1.17 -3.12
CA LEU A 2 13.38 -0.78 -3.87
C LEU A 2 14.56 -1.76 -3.72
N LEU A 3 14.75 -2.35 -2.54
CA LEU A 3 15.79 -3.36 -2.26
C LEU A 3 15.52 -4.74 -2.88
N ALA A 4 14.26 -5.02 -3.26
CA ALA A 4 13.90 -6.22 -4.00
C ALA A 4 14.13 -6.02 -5.50
N ALA A 5 13.86 -4.82 -6.01
CA ALA A 5 14.10 -4.45 -7.40
C ALA A 5 15.60 -4.33 -7.77
N SER A 6 16.49 -4.06 -6.81
CA SER A 6 17.92 -3.82 -7.10
C SER A 6 18.79 -5.09 -7.24
N GLY A 7 18.23 -6.28 -7.02
CA GLY A 7 18.99 -7.53 -6.97
C GLY A 7 20.11 -7.54 -5.92
N SER A 8 20.95 -8.58 -5.92
CA SER A 8 22.13 -8.67 -5.04
C SER A 8 23.22 -7.65 -5.40
N ALA A 9 23.30 -7.28 -6.68
CA ALA A 9 24.31 -6.38 -7.23
C ALA A 9 24.08 -4.88 -6.92
N GLY A 10 22.84 -4.42 -6.76
CA GLY A 10 22.53 -3.01 -6.45
C GLY A 10 22.63 -2.65 -4.96
N ARG A 11 22.72 -3.64 -4.06
CA ARG A 11 22.78 -3.44 -2.61
C ARG A 11 23.98 -2.61 -2.12
N PRO A 12 25.22 -2.77 -2.64
CA PRO A 12 26.36 -1.97 -2.20
C PRO A 12 26.26 -0.50 -2.60
N VAL A 13 25.75 -0.22 -3.81
CA VAL A 13 25.54 1.15 -4.31
C VAL A 13 24.49 1.87 -3.46
N TRP A 14 23.36 1.21 -3.19
CA TRP A 14 22.33 1.74 -2.29
C TRP A 14 22.90 2.07 -0.89
N ARG A 15 23.63 1.14 -0.27
CA ARG A 15 24.24 1.34 1.05
C ARG A 15 25.22 2.52 1.07
N ARG A 16 25.96 2.75 -0.01
CA ARG A 16 26.91 3.85 -0.14
C ARG A 16 26.22 5.23 -0.14
N HIS A 17 25.09 5.36 -0.81
CA HIS A 17 24.37 6.63 -0.91
C HIS A 17 23.39 6.88 0.25
N ARG A 18 23.01 5.83 0.98
CA ARG A 18 22.08 5.89 2.12
C ARG A 18 22.46 6.92 3.18
N ALA A 19 23.67 6.85 3.73
CA ALA A 19 24.09 7.72 4.84
C ALA A 19 24.10 9.21 4.42
N THR A 20 24.42 9.50 3.15
CA THR A 20 24.39 10.85 2.59
C THR A 20 22.96 11.34 2.40
N ALA A 21 22.06 10.48 1.91
CA ALA A 21 20.64 10.82 1.76
C ALA A 21 19.97 11.07 3.12
N GLU A 22 20.25 10.24 4.13
CA GLU A 22 19.73 10.40 5.50
C GLU A 22 20.20 11.73 6.13
N LYS A 23 21.49 12.06 6.00
CA LYS A 23 22.03 13.34 6.46
C LYS A 23 21.42 14.53 5.72
N ALA A 24 21.25 14.44 4.41
CA ALA A 24 20.66 15.52 3.60
C ALA A 24 19.17 15.73 3.93
N LEU A 25 18.42 14.65 4.16
CA LEU A 25 17.02 14.68 4.59
C LEU A 25 16.90 15.27 6.00
N ALA A 26 17.68 14.82 6.97
CA ALA A 26 17.65 15.38 8.33
C ALA A 26 18.07 16.87 8.35
N ALA A 27 19.13 17.23 7.60
CA ALA A 27 19.63 18.61 7.54
C ALA A 27 18.70 19.59 6.82
N SER A 28 17.76 19.08 6.02
CA SER A 28 16.80 19.91 5.29
C SER A 28 15.55 20.24 6.14
N TRP A 29 15.46 19.71 7.37
CA TRP A 29 14.37 19.91 8.33
C TRP A 29 14.89 20.39 9.70
N PRO A 30 15.49 21.58 9.80
CA PRO A 30 15.65 22.23 11.10
C PRO A 30 14.26 22.65 11.57
N GLY A 31 13.90 22.35 12.83
CA GLY A 31 12.52 22.47 13.33
C GLY A 31 11.89 23.87 13.29
N ASP A 32 12.61 24.87 12.81
CA ASP A 32 12.17 26.26 12.62
C ASP A 32 11.83 26.61 11.15
N ARG A 33 12.05 25.71 10.17
CA ARG A 33 11.79 25.99 8.74
C ARG A 33 11.08 24.87 8.00
N ALA A 34 10.20 25.28 7.09
CA ALA A 34 9.58 24.41 6.10
C ALA A 34 10.67 23.78 5.19
N GLY A 35 10.89 22.47 5.31
CA GLY A 35 11.71 21.76 4.35
C GLY A 35 11.08 21.82 2.96
N ARG A 36 11.90 21.95 1.91
CA ARG A 36 11.46 22.17 0.51
C ARG A 36 10.55 21.06 -0.05
N TYR A 37 10.48 19.89 0.61
CA TYR A 37 9.70 18.73 0.18
C TYR A 37 8.95 18.10 1.36
N PRO A 38 7.85 18.70 1.84
CA PRO A 38 7.18 18.28 3.08
C PRO A 38 6.93 16.77 3.18
N ALA A 39 6.53 16.13 2.07
CA ALA A 39 6.30 14.68 1.97
C ALA A 39 7.53 13.81 2.28
N ALA A 40 8.75 14.33 2.11
CA ALA A 40 9.97 13.63 2.47
C ALA A 40 10.08 13.38 3.99
N LEU A 41 9.43 14.20 4.82
CA LEU A 41 9.36 13.98 6.27
C LEU A 41 8.61 12.69 6.61
N LEU A 42 7.46 12.48 5.96
CA LEU A 42 6.65 11.28 6.15
C LEU A 42 7.38 10.03 5.63
N LEU A 43 8.00 10.11 4.44
CA LEU A 43 8.81 9.01 3.89
C LEU A 43 10.01 8.67 4.78
N TRP A 44 10.66 9.68 5.35
CA TRP A 44 11.75 9.50 6.30
C TRP A 44 11.27 8.83 7.59
N LEU A 45 10.11 9.21 8.13
CA LEU A 45 9.50 8.54 9.30
C LEU A 45 9.22 7.07 9.01
N MET A 46 8.46 6.77 7.94
CA MET A 46 8.12 5.39 7.57
C MET A 46 9.37 4.51 7.42
N ARG A 47 10.47 5.10 6.94
CA ARG A 47 11.74 4.42 6.81
C ARG A 47 12.43 4.17 8.15
N ASN A 48 12.54 5.17 9.03
CA ASN A 48 13.30 5.06 10.27
C ASN A 48 12.54 4.34 11.39
N ALA A 49 11.21 4.36 11.34
CA ALA A 49 10.34 3.60 12.23
C ALA A 49 10.57 2.07 12.15
N SER A 50 11.20 1.57 11.09
CA SER A 50 11.40 0.13 10.86
C SER A 50 12.83 -0.39 11.00
N GLU A 51 13.86 0.48 11.12
CA GLU A 51 15.25 0.02 11.01
C GLU A 51 16.25 0.55 12.05
N THR A 52 16.04 1.70 12.69
CA THR A 52 17.14 2.39 13.41
C THR A 52 16.74 3.03 14.74
N ASP A 53 15.73 3.90 14.74
CA ASP A 53 15.26 4.62 15.92
C ASP A 53 13.80 5.07 15.76
N PRO A 54 12.83 4.20 16.10
CA PRO A 54 11.42 4.56 16.00
C PRO A 54 11.07 5.76 16.87
N GLY A 55 11.56 5.81 18.11
CA GLY A 55 11.23 6.87 19.06
C GLY A 55 11.68 8.25 18.60
N GLY A 56 12.93 8.38 18.14
CA GLY A 56 13.44 9.64 17.59
C GLY A 56 12.74 10.06 16.31
N ALA A 57 12.33 9.11 15.47
CA ALA A 57 11.61 9.42 14.25
C ALA A 57 10.20 9.98 14.53
N PHE A 58 9.45 9.35 15.44
CA PHE A 58 8.15 9.82 15.89
C PHE A 58 8.26 11.20 16.56
N ALA A 59 9.26 11.39 17.44
CA ALA A 59 9.48 12.64 18.15
C ALA A 59 9.79 13.81 17.19
N LEU A 60 10.63 13.58 16.17
CA LEU A 60 10.98 14.61 15.20
C LEU A 60 9.75 15.09 14.43
N VAL A 61 8.93 14.18 13.89
CA VAL A 61 7.75 14.58 13.12
C VAL A 61 6.70 15.23 14.03
N SER A 62 6.50 14.70 15.24
CA SER A 62 5.57 15.29 16.22
C SER A 62 6.01 16.68 16.71
N SER A 63 7.31 17.00 16.63
CA SER A 63 7.81 18.35 16.95
C SER A 63 7.35 19.42 15.94
N GLN A 64 6.87 19.04 14.75
CA GLN A 64 6.48 19.95 13.67
C GLN A 64 5.03 20.46 13.79
N ARG A 65 4.35 20.26 14.92
CA ARG A 65 2.95 20.69 15.16
C ARG A 65 2.73 22.20 15.06
N ASP A 66 3.78 22.99 15.24
CA ASP A 66 3.74 24.45 15.13
C ASP A 66 4.53 24.97 13.91
N CYS A 67 4.97 24.07 13.01
CA CYS A 67 5.75 24.51 11.86
C CYS A 67 4.91 25.39 10.92
N PRO A 68 5.50 26.40 10.24
CA PRO A 68 4.75 27.28 9.34
C PRO A 68 4.13 26.54 8.15
N GLU A 69 4.75 25.43 7.72
CA GLU A 69 4.32 24.64 6.58
C GLU A 69 3.03 23.85 6.91
N PRO A 70 1.89 24.18 6.27
CA PRO A 70 0.61 23.60 6.67
C PRO A 70 0.52 22.09 6.53
N TRP A 71 1.14 21.50 5.49
CA TRP A 71 1.04 20.08 5.25
C TRP A 71 1.84 19.26 6.27
N ALA A 72 3.08 19.67 6.55
CA ALA A 72 3.93 19.07 7.57
C ALA A 72 3.31 19.21 8.96
N ARG A 73 2.61 20.32 9.24
CA ARG A 73 1.84 20.50 10.46
C ARG A 73 0.69 19.50 10.58
N ALA A 74 -0.10 19.30 9.51
CA ALA A 74 -1.17 18.31 9.51
C ALA A 74 -0.63 16.88 9.72
N VAL A 75 0.48 16.53 9.06
CA VAL A 75 1.18 15.25 9.25
C VAL A 75 1.72 15.12 10.69
N ALA A 76 2.26 16.19 11.28
CA ALA A 76 2.74 16.15 12.66
C ALA A 76 1.63 15.77 13.64
N TRP A 77 0.42 16.31 13.46
CA TRP A 77 -0.76 15.95 14.25
C TRP A 77 -1.22 14.52 14.00
N TYR A 78 -1.22 14.06 12.74
CA TYR A 78 -1.51 12.67 12.39
C TYR A 78 -0.55 11.70 13.11
N VAL A 79 0.76 11.97 13.05
CA VAL A 79 1.78 11.15 13.70
C VAL A 79 1.70 11.22 15.23
N THR A 80 1.37 12.38 15.79
CA THR A 80 1.12 12.55 17.23
C THR A 80 -0.03 11.65 17.69
N GLY A 81 -1.09 11.53 16.89
CA GLY A 81 -2.21 10.65 17.19
C GLY A 81 -1.81 9.18 17.30
N PHE A 82 -0.92 8.68 16.44
CA PHE A 82 -0.36 7.33 16.59
C PHE A 82 0.50 7.16 17.84
N GLY A 83 1.25 8.18 18.24
CA GLY A 83 1.98 8.18 19.50
C GLY A 83 1.04 7.96 20.69
N ALA A 84 -0.04 8.74 20.75
CA ALA A 84 -1.06 8.62 21.80
C ALA A 84 -1.75 7.24 21.79
N LEU A 85 -2.05 6.67 20.60
CA LEU A 85 -2.55 5.30 20.49
C LEU A 85 -1.58 4.27 21.07
N GLY A 86 -0.28 4.42 20.82
CA GLY A 86 0.76 3.54 21.37
C GLY A 86 0.85 3.60 22.90
N GLU A 87 0.51 4.75 23.48
CA GLU A 87 0.42 4.97 24.94
C GLU A 87 -0.94 4.55 25.53
N GLY A 88 -1.93 4.24 24.68
CA GLY A 88 -3.29 3.89 25.08
C GLY A 88 -4.21 5.09 25.36
N ASP A 89 -3.76 6.32 25.13
CA ASP A 89 -4.56 7.53 25.28
C ASP A 89 -5.41 7.78 24.02
N THR A 90 -6.54 7.09 23.97
CA THR A 90 -7.50 7.17 22.85
C THR A 90 -8.14 8.56 22.69
N GLU A 91 -8.27 9.34 23.77
CA GLU A 91 -8.83 10.69 23.68
C GLU A 91 -7.83 11.68 23.09
N ALA A 92 -6.56 11.61 23.50
CA ALA A 92 -5.51 12.43 22.90
C ALA A 92 -5.30 12.06 21.43
N ALA A 93 -5.37 10.76 21.10
CA ALA A 93 -5.33 10.28 19.72
C ALA A 93 -6.45 10.89 18.87
N GLU A 94 -7.69 10.87 19.37
CA GLU A 94 -8.84 11.44 18.67
C GLU A 94 -8.69 12.95 18.43
N ARG A 95 -8.28 13.71 19.45
CA ARG A 95 -8.03 15.16 19.30
C ARG A 95 -6.96 15.45 18.25
N ALA A 96 -5.86 14.70 18.28
CA ALA A 96 -4.78 14.85 17.32
C ALA A 96 -5.22 14.50 15.89
N MET A 97 -5.96 13.40 15.71
CA MET A 97 -6.49 12.99 14.41
C MET A 97 -7.53 13.98 13.86
N ALA A 98 -8.43 14.50 14.71
CA ALA A 98 -9.36 15.56 14.31
C ALA A 98 -8.63 16.82 13.82
N THR A 99 -7.55 17.21 14.51
CA THR A 99 -6.71 18.36 14.11
C THR A 99 -6.01 18.10 12.77
N ALA A 100 -5.55 16.87 12.54
CA ALA A 100 -4.98 16.47 11.25
C ALA A 100 -6.01 16.51 10.11
N VAL A 101 -7.23 16.00 10.34
CA VAL A 101 -8.34 16.08 9.36
C VAL A 101 -8.64 17.52 8.98
N GLU A 102 -8.76 18.43 9.95
CA GLU A 102 -8.98 19.86 9.68
C GLU A 102 -7.83 20.47 8.86
N GLY A 103 -6.59 20.15 9.21
CA GLY A 103 -5.40 20.58 8.47
C GLY A 103 -5.38 20.10 7.02
N PHE A 104 -5.64 18.81 6.77
CA PHE A 104 -5.68 18.25 5.43
C PHE A 104 -6.86 18.78 4.60
N ARG A 105 -8.04 18.95 5.21
CA ARG A 105 -9.20 19.54 4.54
C ARG A 105 -8.94 20.99 4.12
N ALA A 106 -8.29 21.79 4.96
CA ALA A 106 -7.93 23.17 4.62
C ALA A 106 -6.98 23.25 3.40
N LEU A 107 -6.21 22.20 3.15
CA LEU A 107 -5.31 22.09 1.99
C LEU A 107 -5.95 21.43 0.77
N GLY A 108 -7.16 20.87 0.91
CA GLY A 108 -7.77 20.03 -0.12
C GLY A 108 -7.05 18.69 -0.32
N ASP A 109 -6.25 18.25 0.67
CA ASP A 109 -5.54 16.97 0.61
C ASP A 109 -6.49 15.82 0.94
N ARG A 110 -7.04 15.21 -0.10
CA ARG A 110 -7.97 14.08 -0.01
C ARG A 110 -7.32 12.84 0.60
N TRP A 111 -6.05 12.58 0.29
CA TRP A 111 -5.35 11.38 0.73
C TRP A 111 -5.05 11.47 2.22
N GLY A 112 -4.47 12.59 2.67
CA GLY A 112 -4.22 12.83 4.10
C GLY A 112 -5.52 12.86 4.92
N THR A 113 -6.59 13.44 4.36
CA THR A 113 -7.91 13.44 5.02
C THR A 113 -8.45 12.02 5.20
N ALA A 114 -8.43 11.18 4.15
CA ALA A 114 -8.92 9.81 4.22
C ALA A 114 -8.16 8.97 5.26
N LEU A 115 -6.82 9.08 5.31
CA LEU A 115 -6.01 8.38 6.30
C LEU A 115 -6.35 8.74 7.74
N ALA A 116 -6.55 10.02 8.04
CA ALA A 116 -6.89 10.47 9.38
C ALA A 116 -8.33 10.10 9.77
N LEU A 117 -9.27 10.10 8.80
CA LEU A 117 -10.65 9.64 9.01
C LEU A 117 -10.72 8.14 9.33
N ASP A 118 -9.89 7.30 8.71
CA ASP A 118 -9.83 5.86 9.00
C ASP A 118 -9.50 5.60 10.48
N VAL A 119 -8.50 6.31 11.01
CA VAL A 119 -8.14 6.18 12.43
C VAL A 119 -9.28 6.63 13.35
N LEU A 120 -9.94 7.74 13.02
CA LEU A 120 -11.11 8.20 13.77
C LEU A 120 -12.27 7.19 13.71
N ALA A 121 -12.48 6.53 12.56
CA ALA A 121 -13.48 5.49 12.41
C ALA A 121 -13.18 4.30 13.32
N GLY A 122 -11.91 3.84 13.35
CA GLY A 122 -11.46 2.79 14.26
C GLY A 122 -11.66 3.13 15.73
N LEU A 123 -11.34 4.37 16.13
CA LEU A 123 -11.56 4.87 17.50
C LEU A 123 -13.06 4.92 17.86
N ALA A 124 -13.91 5.38 16.95
CA ALA A 124 -15.36 5.39 17.15
C ALA A 124 -15.92 3.96 17.28
N GLY A 125 -15.50 3.04 16.41
CA GLY A 125 -15.87 1.63 16.45
C GLY A 125 -15.44 0.94 17.75
N GLY A 126 -14.23 1.23 18.24
CA GLY A 126 -13.73 0.71 19.52
C GLY A 126 -14.54 1.15 20.74
N ARG A 127 -15.24 2.30 20.66
CA ARG A 127 -16.18 2.78 21.69
C ARG A 127 -17.61 2.28 21.50
N GLY A 128 -17.87 1.51 20.44
CA GLY A 128 -19.21 1.06 20.07
C GLY A 128 -20.06 2.11 19.37
N ASP A 129 -19.50 3.27 18.99
CA ASP A 129 -20.19 4.28 18.18
C ASP A 129 -20.11 3.89 16.69
N ARG A 130 -20.88 2.86 16.37
CA ARG A 130 -20.97 2.23 15.06
C ARG A 130 -21.43 3.21 13.98
N ALA A 131 -22.40 4.07 14.31
CA ALA A 131 -22.93 5.07 13.39
C ALA A 131 -21.85 6.09 12.99
N ARG A 132 -21.07 6.56 13.96
CA ARG A 132 -19.96 7.47 13.70
C ARG A 132 -18.84 6.79 12.90
N ALA A 133 -18.51 5.54 13.23
CA ALA A 133 -17.51 4.77 12.50
C ALA A 133 -17.88 4.63 11.02
N ILE A 134 -19.11 4.19 10.71
CA ILE A 134 -19.60 4.08 9.33
C ILE A 134 -19.51 5.43 8.60
N ALA A 135 -20.00 6.51 9.21
CA ALA A 135 -20.02 7.82 8.56
C ALA A 135 -18.60 8.32 8.22
N LEU A 136 -17.63 8.09 9.09
CA LEU A 136 -16.22 8.44 8.86
C LEU A 136 -15.60 7.58 7.75
N THR A 137 -15.88 6.27 7.75
CA THR A 137 -15.39 5.37 6.71
C THR A 137 -16.03 5.64 5.35
N ASP A 138 -17.32 5.99 5.30
CA ASP A 138 -18.00 6.39 4.07
C ASP A 138 -17.38 7.64 3.45
N GLU A 139 -17.05 8.63 4.28
CA GLU A 139 -16.33 9.83 3.81
C GLU A 139 -14.94 9.47 3.29
N ALA A 140 -14.18 8.64 4.01
CA ALA A 140 -12.87 8.18 3.57
C ALA A 140 -12.95 7.43 2.22
N LEU A 141 -13.94 6.54 2.05
CA LEU A 141 -14.18 5.80 0.80
C LEU A 141 -14.55 6.73 -0.37
N ALA A 142 -15.31 7.79 -0.12
CA ALA A 142 -15.61 8.78 -1.15
C ALA A 142 -14.33 9.50 -1.61
N LEU A 143 -13.48 9.90 -0.66
CA LEU A 143 -12.21 10.57 -0.94
C LEU A 143 -11.22 9.68 -1.69
N THR A 144 -11.05 8.41 -1.27
CA THR A 144 -10.18 7.46 -1.97
C THR A 144 -10.73 7.10 -3.35
N GLY A 145 -12.06 7.04 -3.49
CA GLY A 145 -12.74 6.87 -4.78
C GLY A 145 -12.45 8.00 -5.76
N GLU A 146 -12.49 9.26 -5.31
CA GLU A 146 -12.11 10.42 -6.13
C GLU A 146 -10.64 10.38 -6.59
N LEU A 147 -9.75 9.78 -5.78
CA LEU A 147 -8.33 9.63 -6.10
C LEU A 147 -8.03 8.42 -7.01
N GLY A 148 -8.99 7.49 -7.17
CA GLY A 148 -8.72 6.18 -7.77
C GLY A 148 -7.78 5.32 -6.92
N ALA A 149 -7.67 5.61 -5.61
CA ALA A 149 -6.82 4.89 -4.67
C ALA A 149 -7.50 3.60 -4.18
N LEU A 150 -7.67 2.65 -5.10
CA LEU A 150 -8.38 1.40 -4.85
C LEU A 150 -7.69 0.52 -3.79
N GLU A 151 -6.36 0.55 -3.73
CA GLU A 151 -5.58 -0.17 -2.71
C GLU A 151 -5.89 0.33 -1.29
N ASP A 152 -5.96 1.66 -1.12
CA ASP A 152 -6.29 2.31 0.16
C ASP A 152 -7.77 2.10 0.57
N SER A 153 -8.62 1.63 -0.34
CA SER A 153 -10.04 1.38 -0.08
C SER A 153 -10.33 0.01 0.52
N ALA A 154 -9.40 -0.94 0.42
CA ALA A 154 -9.63 -2.31 0.89
C ALA A 154 -9.81 -2.38 2.41
N ASP A 155 -8.93 -1.74 3.18
CA ASP A 155 -9.02 -1.71 4.64
C ASP A 155 -10.26 -0.94 5.11
N LEU A 156 -10.60 0.17 4.44
CA LEU A 156 -11.81 0.94 4.69
C LEU A 156 -13.08 0.08 4.50
N LEU A 157 -13.15 -0.70 3.43
CA LEU A 157 -14.28 -1.61 3.19
C LEU A 157 -14.39 -2.69 4.28
N VAL A 158 -13.26 -3.28 4.71
CA VAL A 158 -13.26 -4.24 5.84
C VAL A 158 -13.74 -3.57 7.12
N ASN A 159 -13.21 -2.38 7.43
CA ASN A 159 -13.60 -1.61 8.61
C ASN A 159 -15.09 -1.29 8.61
N ARG A 160 -15.65 -0.84 7.48
CA ARG A 160 -17.10 -0.61 7.36
C ARG A 160 -17.90 -1.90 7.50
N GLY A 161 -17.44 -2.98 6.87
CA GLY A 161 -18.05 -4.32 6.97
C GLY A 161 -18.19 -4.79 8.42
N ASP A 162 -17.15 -4.62 9.24
CA ASP A 162 -17.18 -4.94 10.68
C ASP A 162 -18.20 -4.08 11.44
N GLN A 163 -18.45 -2.87 10.92
CA GLN A 163 -19.44 -1.92 11.44
C GLN A 163 -20.85 -2.10 10.86
N LEU A 164 -21.15 -3.05 9.97
CA LEU A 164 -22.48 -3.21 9.36
C LEU A 164 -23.33 -4.31 10.01
N ASP A 165 -24.57 -3.98 10.40
CA ASP A 165 -25.50 -4.95 11.02
C ASP A 165 -26.11 -5.90 9.99
N ASP A 166 -26.27 -5.44 8.75
CA ASP A 166 -26.74 -6.27 7.66
C ASP A 166 -25.60 -7.18 7.17
N PRO A 167 -25.71 -8.52 7.36
CA PRO A 167 -24.68 -9.44 6.93
C PRO A 167 -24.51 -9.49 5.41
N ALA A 168 -25.52 -9.10 4.61
CA ALA A 168 -25.39 -9.02 3.16
C ALA A 168 -24.53 -7.83 2.75
N ALA A 169 -24.79 -6.65 3.32
CA ALA A 169 -23.96 -5.46 3.11
C ALA A 169 -22.51 -5.68 3.57
N ALA A 170 -22.29 -6.24 4.77
CA ALA A 170 -20.95 -6.56 5.25
C ALA A 170 -20.20 -7.52 4.31
N ARG A 171 -20.90 -8.56 3.79
CA ARG A 171 -20.33 -9.47 2.79
C ARG A 171 -19.95 -8.78 1.49
N ALA A 172 -20.75 -7.81 1.04
CA ALA A 172 -20.45 -7.06 -0.18
C ALA A 172 -19.17 -6.22 -0.01
N ASP A 173 -18.99 -5.60 1.15
CA ASP A 173 -17.78 -4.86 1.49
C ASP A 173 -16.55 -5.76 1.54
N TYR A 174 -16.62 -6.87 2.27
CA TYR A 174 -15.51 -7.83 2.33
C TYR A 174 -15.16 -8.40 0.95
N ALA A 175 -16.16 -8.70 0.11
CA ALA A 175 -15.93 -9.18 -1.25
C ALA A 175 -15.25 -8.12 -2.13
N SER A 176 -15.66 -6.87 -1.97
CA SER A 176 -15.07 -5.74 -2.69
C SER A 176 -13.62 -5.49 -2.26
N ALA A 177 -13.32 -5.63 -0.97
CA ALA A 177 -11.97 -5.43 -0.41
C ALA A 177 -10.92 -6.42 -0.95
N VAL A 178 -11.34 -7.64 -1.31
CA VAL A 178 -10.42 -8.71 -1.78
C VAL A 178 -10.59 -9.05 -3.25
N GLY A 179 -11.30 -8.21 -4.02
CA GLY A 179 -11.62 -8.45 -5.42
C GLY A 179 -10.40 -8.68 -6.31
N GLN A 180 -10.59 -9.45 -7.39
CA GLN A 180 -9.62 -9.64 -8.46
C GLN A 180 -10.26 -9.27 -9.79
N VAL A 181 -9.44 -8.81 -10.75
CA VAL A 181 -9.89 -8.55 -12.12
C VAL A 181 -9.45 -9.69 -13.02
N HIS A 182 -10.42 -10.43 -13.58
CA HIS A 182 -10.20 -11.50 -14.56
C HIS A 182 -10.83 -11.08 -15.88
N MET A 183 -10.02 -11.02 -16.94
CA MET A 183 -10.46 -10.65 -18.28
C MET A 183 -9.80 -11.56 -19.32
N ASP A 184 -10.59 -11.95 -20.32
CA ASP A 184 -10.08 -12.76 -21.44
C ASP A 184 -9.07 -11.99 -22.30
N SER A 185 -9.25 -10.67 -22.43
CA SER A 185 -8.33 -9.76 -23.12
C SER A 185 -8.26 -8.42 -22.39
N TRP A 186 -7.08 -7.82 -22.39
CA TRP A 186 -6.81 -6.51 -21.75
C TRP A 186 -6.78 -5.36 -22.74
N THR A 187 -6.96 -5.66 -24.03
CA THR A 187 -6.81 -4.69 -25.11
C THR A 187 -8.01 -4.72 -26.05
N ARG A 188 -8.42 -3.54 -26.53
CA ARG A 188 -9.50 -3.41 -27.51
C ARG A 188 -9.21 -2.23 -28.41
N GLY A 189 -9.03 -2.51 -29.70
CA GLY A 189 -8.70 -1.48 -30.68
C GLY A 189 -7.39 -0.77 -30.33
N ARG A 190 -7.47 0.51 -29.95
CA ARG A 190 -6.33 1.36 -29.56
C ARG A 190 -6.26 1.63 -28.05
N THR A 191 -7.01 0.87 -27.26
CA THR A 191 -7.05 0.99 -25.80
C THR A 191 -6.45 -0.27 -25.19
N ALA A 192 -5.52 -0.11 -24.26
CA ALA A 192 -4.98 -1.17 -23.44
C ALA A 192 -5.18 -0.82 -21.97
N LEU A 193 -5.65 -1.80 -21.19
CA LEU A 193 -5.72 -1.72 -19.74
C LEU A 193 -4.40 -2.20 -19.15
N ILE A 194 -4.04 -1.68 -17.99
CA ILE A 194 -2.79 -2.01 -17.30
C ILE A 194 -2.98 -1.90 -15.78
N GLY A 195 -2.17 -2.65 -15.02
CA GLY A 195 -2.24 -2.64 -13.55
C GLY A 195 -3.53 -3.28 -13.05
N ASP A 196 -4.09 -2.73 -11.98
CA ASP A 196 -5.31 -3.28 -11.37
C ASP A 196 -6.52 -3.23 -12.31
N ALA A 197 -6.56 -2.29 -13.26
CA ALA A 197 -7.60 -2.23 -14.26
C ALA A 197 -7.61 -3.43 -15.23
N ALA A 198 -6.50 -4.15 -15.36
CA ALA A 198 -6.37 -5.31 -16.25
C ALA A 198 -6.32 -6.64 -15.49
N TYR A 199 -5.58 -6.70 -14.39
CA TYR A 199 -5.20 -7.96 -13.74
C TYR A 199 -4.94 -7.82 -12.24
N CYS A 200 -5.80 -7.07 -11.53
CA CYS A 200 -5.69 -6.93 -10.07
C CYS A 200 -5.56 -8.31 -9.39
N PRO A 201 -4.47 -8.56 -8.63
CA PRO A 201 -4.21 -9.84 -7.98
C PRO A 201 -4.83 -9.98 -6.59
N SER A 202 -5.72 -9.05 -6.19
CA SER A 202 -6.18 -8.83 -4.81
C SER A 202 -5.11 -8.23 -3.91
N SER A 203 -5.55 -7.37 -2.97
CA SER A 203 -4.72 -6.76 -1.92
C SER A 203 -4.00 -7.82 -1.07
N LEU A 204 -4.60 -9.00 -0.92
CA LEU A 204 -4.03 -10.14 -0.19
C LEU A 204 -2.75 -10.71 -0.82
N SER A 205 -2.51 -10.47 -2.10
CA SER A 205 -1.29 -10.96 -2.78
C SER A 205 -0.05 -10.14 -2.42
N GLY A 206 -0.20 -8.86 -2.08
CA GLY A 206 0.91 -7.91 -1.92
C GLY A 206 1.71 -7.66 -3.21
N MET A 207 1.17 -8.03 -4.38
CA MET A 207 1.87 -8.03 -5.68
C MET A 207 1.43 -6.93 -6.64
N GLY A 208 0.39 -6.15 -6.31
CA GLY A 208 -0.25 -5.18 -7.22
C GLY A 208 0.73 -4.18 -7.83
N SER A 209 1.50 -3.46 -6.99
CA SER A 209 2.40 -2.42 -7.50
C SER A 209 3.57 -2.98 -8.32
N GLY A 210 4.07 -4.17 -7.98
CA GLY A 210 5.08 -4.87 -8.78
C GLY A 210 4.55 -5.26 -10.16
N LEU A 211 3.33 -5.80 -10.19
CA LEU A 211 2.64 -6.23 -11.40
C LEU A 211 2.30 -5.04 -12.33
N ALA A 212 1.91 -3.89 -11.75
CA ALA A 212 1.68 -2.65 -12.48
C ALA A 212 2.96 -2.12 -13.16
N LEU A 213 4.07 -2.07 -12.42
CA LEU A 213 5.37 -1.61 -12.95
C LEU A 213 5.89 -2.51 -14.07
N VAL A 214 5.84 -3.83 -13.86
CA VAL A 214 6.25 -4.81 -14.87
C VAL A 214 5.38 -4.70 -16.12
N GLY A 215 4.06 -4.60 -15.95
CA GLY A 215 3.15 -4.39 -17.07
C GLY A 215 3.44 -3.12 -17.87
N ALA A 216 3.76 -2.01 -17.19
CA ALA A 216 4.09 -0.74 -17.84
C ALA A 216 5.37 -0.86 -18.67
N TYR A 217 6.37 -1.52 -18.12
CA TYR A 217 7.64 -1.78 -18.80
C TYR A 217 7.44 -2.63 -20.06
N VAL A 218 6.70 -3.74 -19.95
CA VAL A 218 6.44 -4.64 -21.09
C VAL A 218 5.60 -3.94 -22.17
N LEU A 219 4.52 -3.26 -21.80
CA LEU A 219 3.65 -2.56 -22.76
C LEU A 219 4.43 -1.47 -23.52
N ALA A 220 5.18 -0.63 -22.81
CA ALA A 220 5.99 0.41 -23.42
C ALA A 220 7.10 -0.18 -24.32
N GLY A 221 7.74 -1.26 -23.87
CA GLY A 221 8.77 -1.98 -24.61
C GLY A 221 8.25 -2.58 -25.91
N GLU A 222 7.11 -3.27 -25.88
CA GLU A 222 6.50 -3.88 -27.07
C GLU A 222 5.97 -2.83 -28.04
N LEU A 223 5.44 -1.70 -27.55
CA LEU A 223 5.09 -0.55 -28.40
C LEU A 223 6.32 0.04 -29.10
N ALA A 224 7.44 0.18 -28.38
CA ALA A 224 8.69 0.67 -28.96
C ALA A 224 9.25 -0.31 -30.01
N ALA A 225 9.26 -1.61 -29.71
CA ALA A 225 9.74 -2.66 -30.61
C ALA A 225 8.86 -2.85 -31.86
N ALA A 226 7.56 -2.54 -31.76
CA ALA A 226 6.63 -2.55 -32.88
C ALA A 226 6.55 -1.20 -33.63
N HIS A 227 7.43 -0.24 -33.33
CA HIS A 227 7.41 1.11 -33.89
C HIS A 227 6.02 1.80 -33.80
N GLY A 228 5.32 1.57 -32.69
CA GLY A 228 3.99 2.11 -32.45
C GLY A 228 2.82 1.34 -33.07
N ASP A 229 3.06 0.20 -33.75
CA ASP A 229 1.97 -0.68 -34.19
C ASP A 229 1.34 -1.40 -32.99
N HIS A 230 0.25 -0.80 -32.49
CA HIS A 230 -0.51 -1.30 -31.36
C HIS A 230 -1.07 -2.71 -31.57
N ARG A 231 -1.33 -3.15 -32.82
CA ARG A 231 -1.90 -4.49 -33.04
C ARG A 231 -0.88 -5.59 -32.70
N VAL A 232 0.38 -5.36 -33.06
CA VAL A 232 1.49 -6.26 -32.74
C VAL A 232 1.87 -6.13 -31.26
N ALA A 233 2.02 -4.89 -30.78
CA ALA A 233 2.46 -4.62 -29.41
C ALA A 233 1.48 -5.17 -28.36
N TYR A 234 0.17 -4.98 -28.56
CA TYR A 234 -0.84 -5.42 -27.60
C TYR A 234 -0.93 -6.94 -27.51
N ALA A 235 -0.84 -7.65 -28.63
CA ALA A 235 -0.82 -9.11 -28.63
C ALA A 235 0.37 -9.67 -27.83
N ARG A 236 1.57 -9.09 -28.03
CA ARG A 236 2.78 -9.51 -27.32
C ARG A 236 2.78 -9.12 -25.85
N TYR A 237 2.28 -7.93 -25.53
CA TYR A 237 2.05 -7.51 -24.16
C TYR A 237 1.13 -8.50 -23.43
N GLU A 238 0.01 -8.87 -24.05
CA GLU A 238 -0.93 -9.82 -23.50
C GLU A 238 -0.32 -11.21 -23.28
N GLU A 239 0.50 -11.70 -24.21
CA GLU A 239 1.20 -12.99 -24.15
C GLU A 239 2.23 -13.00 -23.00
N GLU A 240 3.13 -12.02 -22.97
CA GLU A 240 4.22 -11.95 -21.99
C GLU A 240 3.70 -11.75 -20.56
N MET A 241 2.62 -10.97 -20.39
CA MET A 241 2.06 -10.70 -19.07
C MET A 241 1.08 -11.77 -18.56
N ARG A 242 0.49 -12.63 -19.42
CA ARG A 242 -0.59 -13.57 -19.00
C ARG A 242 -0.16 -14.51 -17.90
N GLU A 243 0.96 -15.17 -18.09
CA GLU A 243 1.45 -16.18 -17.14
C GLU A 243 1.82 -15.54 -15.80
N TYR A 244 2.51 -14.40 -15.86
CA TYR A 244 2.94 -13.66 -14.66
C TYR A 244 1.74 -13.13 -13.85
N ALA A 245 0.77 -12.50 -14.51
CA ALA A 245 -0.44 -12.00 -13.88
C ALA A 245 -1.28 -13.11 -13.24
N THR A 246 -1.50 -14.21 -13.98
CA THR A 246 -2.24 -15.38 -13.47
C THR A 246 -1.52 -16.01 -12.27
N GLY A 247 -0.19 -16.05 -12.28
CA GLY A 247 0.62 -16.53 -11.16
C GLY A 247 0.44 -15.68 -9.90
N CYS A 248 0.39 -14.36 -10.05
CA CYS A 248 0.15 -13.43 -8.94
C CYS A 248 -1.28 -13.57 -8.38
N GLN A 249 -2.28 -13.69 -9.24
CA GLN A 249 -3.69 -13.91 -8.83
C GLN A 249 -3.87 -15.23 -8.06
N LYS A 250 -3.29 -16.33 -8.55
CA LYS A 250 -3.30 -17.62 -7.86
C LYS A 250 -2.65 -17.57 -6.48
N MET A 251 -1.63 -16.73 -6.30
CA MET A 251 -1.03 -16.50 -4.98
C MET A 251 -2.03 -15.83 -4.03
N GLY A 252 -2.71 -14.78 -4.49
CA GLY A 252 -3.78 -14.11 -3.72
C GLY A 252 -4.85 -15.09 -3.24
N ASP A 253 -5.34 -15.96 -4.14
CA ASP A 253 -6.31 -17.01 -3.80
C ASP A 253 -5.78 -18.01 -2.75
N GLY A 254 -4.49 -18.37 -2.86
CA GLY A 254 -3.83 -19.27 -1.92
C GLY A 254 -3.72 -18.67 -0.52
N VAL A 255 -3.32 -17.39 -0.43
CA VAL A 255 -3.23 -16.64 0.82
C VAL A 255 -4.63 -16.48 1.45
N ALA A 256 -5.65 -16.14 0.66
CA ALA A 256 -7.02 -16.01 1.16
C ALA A 256 -7.54 -17.31 1.80
N LYS A 257 -7.30 -18.47 1.17
CA LYS A 257 -7.69 -19.79 1.70
C LYS A 257 -6.95 -20.15 3.00
N LEU A 258 -5.72 -19.66 3.18
CA LEU A 258 -4.95 -19.86 4.40
C LEU A 258 -5.43 -18.95 5.53
N MET A 259 -5.73 -17.68 5.24
CA MET A 259 -6.12 -16.69 6.25
C MET A 259 -7.58 -16.83 6.71
N VAL A 260 -8.46 -17.31 5.84
CA VAL A 260 -9.89 -17.52 6.15
C VAL A 260 -10.24 -19.02 6.04
N PRO A 261 -9.89 -19.83 7.06
CA PRO A 261 -10.16 -21.25 7.06
C PRO A 261 -11.66 -21.54 7.11
N ARG A 262 -12.14 -22.42 6.22
CA ARG A 262 -13.57 -22.77 6.06
C ARG A 262 -14.20 -23.46 7.28
N ASN A 263 -13.39 -23.98 8.20
CA ASN A 263 -13.86 -24.73 9.36
C ASN A 263 -13.01 -24.45 10.60
N ARG A 264 -13.67 -24.54 11.78
CA ARG A 264 -13.08 -24.22 13.09
C ARG A 264 -11.88 -25.10 13.45
N THR A 265 -11.86 -26.34 12.97
CA THR A 265 -10.75 -27.29 13.18
C THR A 265 -9.49 -26.85 12.45
N LEU A 266 -9.61 -26.42 11.19
CA LEU A 266 -8.48 -25.87 10.43
C LEU A 266 -8.03 -24.54 11.04
N ALA A 267 -8.95 -23.69 11.50
CA ALA A 267 -8.61 -22.47 12.22
C ALA A 267 -7.80 -22.76 13.50
N ALA A 268 -8.23 -23.74 14.30
CA ALA A 268 -7.51 -24.15 15.51
C ALA A 268 -6.12 -24.72 15.20
N LEU A 269 -6.01 -25.53 14.13
CA LEU A 269 -4.74 -26.11 13.69
C LEU A 269 -3.78 -25.03 13.17
N LEU A 270 -4.27 -24.09 12.36
CA LEU A 270 -3.50 -22.95 11.88
C LEU A 270 -3.07 -22.05 13.04
N ASN A 271 -3.95 -21.72 13.98
CA ASN A 271 -3.60 -20.93 15.17
C ASN A 271 -2.53 -21.62 16.03
N GLY A 272 -2.63 -22.94 16.20
CA GLY A 272 -1.60 -23.75 16.85
C GLY A 272 -0.27 -23.71 16.10
N TYR A 273 -0.31 -23.83 14.77
CA TYR A 273 0.85 -23.71 13.91
C TYR A 273 1.49 -22.32 13.98
N TYR A 274 0.72 -21.23 13.91
CA TYR A 274 1.21 -19.84 14.05
C TYR A 274 1.92 -19.60 15.39
N ARG A 275 1.45 -20.20 16.49
CA ARG A 275 2.15 -20.17 17.79
C ARG A 275 3.49 -20.90 17.77
N LEU A 276 3.66 -21.88 16.89
CA LEU A 276 4.86 -22.68 16.75
C LEU A 276 5.85 -22.13 15.70
N ILE A 277 5.42 -21.26 14.78
CA ILE A 277 6.27 -20.62 13.76
C ILE A 277 7.54 -19.97 14.33
N PRO A 278 7.51 -19.26 15.47
CA PRO A 278 8.73 -18.70 16.07
C PRO A 278 9.78 -19.75 16.46
N TYR A 279 9.40 -21.03 16.54
CA TYR A 279 10.24 -22.13 17.01
C TYR A 279 10.62 -23.12 15.89
N LEU A 280 10.00 -23.04 14.71
CA LEU A 280 10.25 -23.96 13.60
C LEU A 280 11.40 -23.47 12.68
N PRO A 281 12.27 -24.39 12.20
CA PRO A 281 13.26 -24.07 11.17
C PRO A 281 12.56 -23.91 9.81
N GLY A 282 12.38 -22.67 9.35
CA GLY A 282 11.63 -22.39 8.12
C GLY A 282 10.93 -21.03 8.03
N LYS A 283 11.15 -20.13 9.00
CA LYS A 283 10.50 -18.82 9.15
C LYS A 283 10.48 -17.93 7.89
N ASN A 284 11.38 -18.17 6.94
CA ASN A 284 11.50 -17.43 5.68
C ASN A 284 10.80 -18.10 4.48
N MET A 285 10.06 -19.20 4.68
CA MET A 285 9.48 -19.98 3.58
C MET A 285 8.34 -19.22 2.88
N ALA A 286 7.46 -18.54 3.63
CA ALA A 286 6.46 -17.64 3.05
C ALA A 286 7.11 -16.52 2.23
N THR A 287 8.18 -15.92 2.77
CA THR A 287 8.96 -14.87 2.09
C THR A 287 9.65 -15.39 0.82
N LYS A 288 10.13 -16.64 0.83
CA LYS A 288 10.72 -17.29 -0.36
C LYS A 288 9.68 -17.56 -1.44
N ILE A 289 8.48 -18.00 -1.07
CA ILE A 289 7.37 -18.24 -2.00
C ILE A 289 6.93 -16.92 -2.64
N ALA A 290 6.67 -15.89 -1.84
CA ALA A 290 6.34 -14.56 -2.33
C ALA A 290 7.42 -14.00 -3.27
N ARG A 291 8.70 -14.12 -2.89
CA ARG A 291 9.83 -13.68 -3.73
C ARG A 291 9.91 -14.46 -5.05
N LYS A 292 9.77 -15.79 -5.01
CA LYS A 292 9.84 -16.62 -6.21
C LYS A 292 8.74 -16.24 -7.20
N THR A 293 7.52 -15.99 -6.72
CA THR A 293 6.42 -15.53 -7.58
C THR A 293 6.67 -14.12 -8.11
N ALA A 294 7.21 -13.22 -7.29
CA ALA A 294 7.58 -11.87 -7.73
C ALA A 294 8.66 -11.85 -8.83
N GLU A 295 9.62 -12.78 -8.75
CA GLU A 295 10.72 -12.94 -9.70
C GLU A 295 10.36 -13.85 -10.90
N ASN A 296 9.12 -14.35 -11.00
CA ASN A 296 8.70 -15.32 -12.03
C ASN A 296 8.37 -14.67 -13.38
N ILE A 297 9.20 -13.72 -13.81
CA ILE A 297 9.17 -13.13 -15.15
C ILE A 297 10.58 -12.72 -15.56
N THR A 298 10.99 -13.10 -16.77
CA THR A 298 12.27 -12.68 -17.33
C THR A 298 12.03 -11.49 -18.25
N LEU A 299 12.35 -10.28 -17.80
CA LEU A 299 12.12 -9.06 -18.58
C LEU A 299 13.08 -8.98 -19.76
N ARG A 300 12.54 -8.78 -20.96
CA ARG A 300 13.32 -8.47 -22.17
C ARG A 300 13.98 -7.10 -22.06
N ASP A 301 15.19 -6.96 -22.60
CA ASP A 301 15.86 -5.66 -22.70
C ASP A 301 15.45 -4.92 -23.98
N TYR A 302 14.48 -4.02 -23.85
CA TYR A 302 13.95 -3.24 -24.97
C TYR A 302 14.89 -2.11 -25.44
N HIS A 303 15.90 -1.72 -24.65
CA HIS A 303 16.84 -0.65 -25.04
C HIS A 303 17.75 -1.06 -26.21
N VAL A 304 18.00 -2.36 -26.38
CA VAL A 304 18.78 -2.91 -27.49
C VAL A 304 17.97 -2.97 -28.79
N LEU A 305 16.64 -3.12 -28.68
CA LEU A 305 15.73 -3.30 -29.81
C LEU A 305 15.28 -1.97 -30.44
N ALA A 306 15.12 -0.90 -29.65
CA ALA A 306 14.67 0.41 -30.13
C ALA A 306 15.74 1.23 -30.89
N ARG A 307 17.00 0.77 -30.93
CA ARG A 307 18.12 1.43 -31.64
C ARG A 307 18.39 0.87 -33.05
N ARG A 308 17.59 -0.09 -33.50
CA ARG A 308 17.60 -0.60 -34.88
C ARG A 308 16.40 -0.06 -35.64
#